data_AF-A0A941UN14-F1
#
_entry.id   AF-A0A941UN14-F1
#
_cell.length_a   1.000
_cell.length_b   1.000
_cell.length_c   1.000
_cell.angle_alpha   90.00
_cell.angle_beta   90.00
_cell.angle_gamma   90.00
#
_symmetry.space_group_name_H-M   'P 1'
#
loop_
_entity.id
_entity.type
_entity.pdbx_description
1 polymer ?
#
loop_
_entity_poly.entity_id
_entity_poly.type
_entity_poly.pdbx_seq_one_letter_code
_entity_poly.pdbx_strand_id
1 'polypeptide(L)'
;WPQGAGAGLWRRLLNDVQMRWHADASLDARESRGGKAINGLWLHGGGSWAALPARPFAAVADADPVLRGWALAAGLPREALPGDGTVDRRGDAVSICRDLLVPAQFEAWGQWLDRLARVEARLRDLQRQCFDAGGDELALVLCGRREVRIARLRRGDGWKLWRRAPLAPLLAEAAT
;
A
#
# COMPACT_ATOMS: atom_id res chain seq x y z
N TRP A 1 -9.76 -22.00 -1.45
CA TRP A 1 -9.38 -23.10 -2.36
C TRP A 1 -10.41 -23.18 -3.48
N PRO A 2 -9.99 -23.32 -4.74
CA PRO A 2 -10.90 -23.34 -5.88
C PRO A 2 -11.78 -24.59 -5.86
N GLN A 3 -13.09 -24.37 -6.04
CA GLN A 3 -14.11 -25.42 -6.09
C GLN A 3 -14.64 -25.56 -7.52
N GLY A 4 -15.22 -26.71 -7.85
CA GLY A 4 -15.85 -26.96 -9.16
C GLY A 4 -14.85 -27.22 -10.30
N ALA A 5 -15.23 -26.87 -11.53
CA ALA A 5 -14.53 -27.26 -12.77
C ALA A 5 -13.04 -26.90 -12.81
N GLY A 6 -12.62 -25.82 -12.11
CA GLY A 6 -11.22 -25.39 -12.05
C GLY A 6 -10.34 -26.19 -11.07
N ALA A 7 -10.91 -26.97 -10.15
CA ALA A 7 -10.16 -27.61 -9.07
C ALA A 7 -9.11 -28.62 -9.56
N GLY A 8 -9.36 -29.29 -10.70
CA GLY A 8 -8.38 -30.20 -11.32
C GLY A 8 -7.17 -29.47 -11.92
N LEU A 9 -7.37 -28.28 -12.49
CA LEU A 9 -6.28 -27.46 -13.02
C LEU A 9 -5.37 -26.98 -11.89
N TRP A 10 -5.95 -26.47 -10.81
CA TRP A 10 -5.20 -25.97 -9.67
C TRP A 10 -4.38 -27.05 -8.96
N ARG A 11 -4.93 -28.26 -8.80
CA ARG A 11 -4.18 -29.40 -8.25
C ARG A 11 -2.97 -29.76 -9.11
N ARG A 12 -3.13 -29.80 -10.43
CA ARG A 12 -2.01 -30.07 -11.35
C ARG A 12 -0.94 -28.99 -11.24
N LEU A 13 -1.32 -27.71 -11.28
CA LEU A 13 -0.38 -26.60 -11.13
C LEU A 13 0.41 -26.69 -9.82
N LEU A 14 -0.26 -26.97 -8.70
CA LEU A 14 0.41 -27.05 -7.39
C LEU A 14 1.36 -28.25 -7.31
N ASN A 15 0.96 -29.40 -7.85
CA ASN A 15 1.85 -30.55 -7.96
C ASN A 15 3.09 -30.23 -8.82
N ASP A 16 2.90 -29.58 -9.96
CA ASP A 16 4.01 -29.20 -10.85
C ASP A 16 4.98 -28.22 -10.17
N VAL A 17 4.46 -27.23 -9.44
CA VAL A 17 5.27 -26.30 -8.64
C VAL A 17 6.05 -27.06 -7.57
N GLN A 18 5.41 -27.98 -6.84
CA GLN A 18 6.07 -28.78 -5.81
C GLN A 18 7.17 -29.66 -6.39
N MET A 19 6.90 -30.37 -7.48
CA MET A 19 7.91 -31.20 -8.16
C MET A 19 9.11 -30.37 -8.61
N ARG A 20 8.86 -29.14 -9.11
CA ARG A 20 9.95 -28.26 -9.55
C ARG A 20 10.77 -27.70 -8.39
N TRP A 21 10.14 -27.37 -7.27
CA TRP A 21 10.84 -26.96 -6.05
C TRP A 21 11.69 -28.08 -5.45
N HIS A 22 11.19 -29.31 -5.45
CA HIS A 22 11.97 -30.46 -4.97
C HIS A 22 13.25 -30.72 -5.78
N ALA A 23 13.32 -30.26 -7.03
CA ALA A 23 14.50 -30.40 -7.88
C ALA A 23 15.34 -29.10 -7.97
N ASP A 24 14.99 -28.06 -7.20
CA ASP A 24 15.63 -26.75 -7.31
C ASP A 24 16.85 -26.64 -6.38
N ALA A 25 18.04 -26.61 -6.98
CA ALA A 25 19.31 -26.50 -6.26
C ALA A 25 19.43 -25.25 -5.36
N SER A 26 18.67 -24.18 -5.63
CA SER A 26 18.66 -23.00 -4.77
C SER A 26 17.91 -23.25 -3.45
N LEU A 27 16.90 -24.12 -3.46
CA LEU A 27 16.19 -24.56 -2.27
C LEU A 27 17.05 -25.53 -1.45
N ASP A 28 17.75 -26.46 -2.11
CA ASP A 28 18.73 -27.33 -1.44
C ASP A 28 19.85 -26.51 -0.75
N ALA A 29 20.37 -25.49 -1.44
CA ALA A 29 21.37 -24.57 -0.88
C ALA A 29 20.81 -23.71 0.28
N ARG A 30 19.52 -23.42 0.28
CA ARG A 30 18.86 -22.73 1.40
C ARG A 30 18.78 -23.66 2.61
N GLU A 31 18.36 -24.91 2.41
CA GLU A 31 18.23 -25.90 3.48
C GLU A 31 19.59 -26.29 4.07
N SER A 32 20.62 -26.46 3.25
CA SER A 32 21.98 -26.76 3.72
C SER A 32 22.59 -25.64 4.58
N ARG A 33 22.11 -24.40 4.43
CA ARG A 33 22.46 -23.25 5.30
C ARG A 33 21.55 -23.11 6.53
N GLY A 34 20.71 -24.10 6.83
CA GLY A 34 19.78 -24.08 7.96
C GLY A 34 18.50 -23.26 7.71
N GLY A 35 18.24 -22.84 6.48
CA GLY A 35 16.99 -22.18 6.11
C GLY A 35 15.81 -23.15 6.15
N LYS A 36 14.62 -22.65 6.52
CA LYS A 36 13.37 -23.45 6.45
C LYS A 36 13.07 -23.86 5.01
N ALA A 37 12.67 -25.11 4.83
CA ALA A 37 12.20 -25.68 3.57
C ALA A 37 11.03 -24.88 2.98
N ILE A 38 10.99 -24.77 1.65
CA ILE A 38 9.90 -24.17 0.89
C ILE A 38 9.22 -25.29 0.10
N ASN A 39 8.16 -25.87 0.66
CA ASN A 39 7.50 -27.08 0.16
C ASN A 39 6.00 -26.90 -0.15
N GLY A 40 5.48 -25.68 0.00
CA GLY A 40 4.06 -25.41 -0.15
C GLY A 40 3.81 -24.00 -0.70
N LEU A 41 2.84 -23.92 -1.62
CA LEU A 41 2.36 -22.66 -2.17
C LEU A 41 0.92 -22.45 -1.68
N TRP A 42 0.71 -21.37 -0.92
CA TRP A 42 -0.63 -20.98 -0.47
C TRP A 42 -1.18 -19.85 -1.33
N LEU A 43 -2.12 -20.19 -2.22
CA LEU A 43 -2.81 -19.21 -3.07
C LEU A 43 -4.12 -18.78 -2.42
N HIS A 44 -4.30 -17.47 -2.28
CA HIS A 44 -5.49 -16.84 -1.72
C HIS A 44 -5.82 -15.54 -2.46
N GLY A 45 -6.99 -14.96 -2.19
CA GLY A 45 -7.41 -13.72 -2.83
C GLY A 45 -7.85 -13.88 -4.29
N GLY A 46 -8.39 -15.04 -4.66
CA GLY A 46 -8.94 -15.26 -5.99
C GLY A 46 -10.04 -14.25 -6.29
N GLY A 47 -9.93 -13.59 -7.44
CA GLY A 47 -10.90 -12.61 -7.94
C GLY A 47 -11.02 -12.74 -9.45
N SER A 48 -12.13 -12.23 -10.00
CA SER A 48 -12.27 -12.07 -11.44
C SER A 48 -11.74 -10.70 -11.83
N TRP A 49 -11.02 -10.63 -12.94
CA TRP A 49 -10.58 -9.36 -13.48
C TRP A 49 -11.80 -8.50 -13.87
N ALA A 50 -11.81 -7.27 -13.39
CA ALA A 50 -12.72 -6.23 -13.82
C ALA A 50 -11.93 -4.93 -13.93
N ALA A 51 -12.14 -4.19 -15.01
CA ALA A 51 -11.60 -2.84 -15.12
C ALA A 51 -12.19 -1.97 -14.01
N LEU A 52 -11.35 -1.17 -13.37
CA LEU A 52 -11.80 -0.18 -12.41
C LEU A 52 -12.25 1.08 -13.16
N PRO A 53 -13.23 1.83 -12.64
CA PRO A 53 -13.63 3.09 -13.24
C PRO A 53 -12.44 4.06 -13.30
N ALA A 54 -12.49 4.98 -14.27
CA ALA A 54 -11.52 6.06 -14.42
C ALA A 54 -11.41 6.86 -13.12
N ARG A 55 -10.20 7.35 -12.84
CA ARG A 55 -9.80 7.87 -11.53
C ARG A 55 -9.62 9.39 -11.53
N PRO A 56 -9.75 10.03 -10.35
CA PRO A 56 -9.51 11.46 -10.21
C PRO A 56 -8.01 11.83 -10.22
N PHE A 57 -7.11 10.85 -10.07
CA PHE A 57 -5.66 11.10 -10.00
C PHE A 57 -4.93 10.72 -11.27
N ALA A 58 -3.97 11.57 -11.63
CA ALA A 58 -3.15 11.46 -12.83
C ALA A 58 -1.89 10.60 -12.61
N ALA A 59 -1.43 10.42 -11.36
CA ALA A 59 -0.19 9.70 -11.06
C ALA A 59 -0.21 8.95 -9.72
N VAL A 60 0.67 7.96 -9.61
CA VAL A 60 1.00 7.28 -8.36
C VAL A 60 2.38 7.72 -7.88
N ALA A 61 2.50 8.10 -6.62
CA ALA A 61 3.74 8.67 -6.06
C ALA A 61 4.66 7.64 -5.40
N ASP A 62 4.17 6.45 -5.04
CA ASP A 62 4.96 5.38 -4.41
C ASP A 62 4.83 4.01 -5.09
N ALA A 63 5.81 3.13 -4.81
CA ALA A 63 5.90 1.82 -5.42
C ALA A 63 5.04 0.75 -4.72
N ASP A 64 3.96 1.13 -4.00
CA ASP A 64 3.08 0.14 -3.37
C ASP A 64 2.46 -0.76 -4.45
N PRO A 65 2.64 -2.09 -4.35
CA PRO A 65 2.22 -3.01 -5.42
C PRO A 65 0.69 -3.05 -5.59
N VAL A 66 -0.08 -2.82 -4.52
CA VAL A 66 -1.55 -2.76 -4.60
C VAL A 66 -1.95 -1.49 -5.32
N LEU A 67 -1.38 -0.34 -4.94
CA LEU A 67 -1.67 0.94 -5.60
C LEU A 67 -1.30 0.91 -7.09
N ARG A 68 -0.16 0.30 -7.42
CA ARG A 68 0.28 0.06 -8.80
C ARG A 68 -0.71 -0.79 -9.58
N GLY A 69 -1.12 -1.94 -9.04
CA GLY A 69 -2.09 -2.83 -9.68
C GLY A 69 -3.44 -2.15 -9.89
N TRP A 70 -3.87 -1.38 -8.91
CA TRP A 70 -5.08 -0.56 -8.96
C TRP A 70 -5.01 0.54 -10.02
N ALA A 71 -3.88 1.25 -10.13
CA ALA A 71 -3.67 2.26 -11.16
C ALA A 71 -3.72 1.65 -12.57
N LEU A 72 -3.03 0.52 -12.78
CA LEU A 72 -3.08 -0.21 -14.05
C LEU A 72 -4.49 -0.70 -14.39
N ALA A 73 -5.23 -1.22 -13.40
CA ALA A 73 -6.61 -1.66 -13.58
C ALA A 73 -7.60 -0.53 -13.89
N ALA A 74 -7.23 0.71 -13.55
CA ALA A 74 -7.99 1.91 -13.89
C ALA A 74 -7.50 2.61 -15.17
N GLY A 75 -6.56 2.00 -15.89
CA GLY A 75 -6.06 2.51 -17.17
C GLY A 75 -5.00 3.60 -17.07
N LEU A 76 -4.34 3.80 -15.91
CA LEU A 76 -3.21 4.72 -15.85
C LEU A 76 -2.05 4.19 -16.70
N PRO A 77 -1.39 5.06 -17.50
CA PRO A 77 -0.24 4.70 -18.29
C PRO A 77 0.95 4.34 -17.38
N ARG A 78 1.88 3.51 -17.86
CA ARG A 78 3.00 3.01 -17.02
C ARG A 78 3.94 4.14 -16.61
N GLU A 79 4.03 5.16 -17.45
CA GLU A 79 4.80 6.39 -17.26
C GLU A 79 4.26 7.23 -16.08
N ALA A 80 3.02 6.99 -15.63
CA ALA A 80 2.43 7.62 -14.45
C ALA A 80 2.70 6.85 -13.15
N LEU A 81 3.45 5.73 -13.23
CA LEU A 81 3.84 4.90 -12.10
C LEU A 81 5.29 5.17 -11.69
N PRO A 82 5.62 5.11 -10.40
CA PRO A 82 6.98 5.38 -9.94
C PRO A 82 7.95 4.28 -10.35
N GLY A 83 9.17 4.69 -10.75
CA GLY A 83 10.25 3.80 -11.19
C GLY A 83 10.33 3.60 -12.71
N ASP A 84 9.25 3.87 -13.45
CA ASP A 84 9.16 3.62 -14.90
C ASP A 84 9.35 4.92 -15.74
N GLY A 85 9.61 6.08 -15.11
CA GLY A 85 9.92 7.36 -15.79
C GLY A 85 9.95 8.59 -14.86
N THR A 86 10.38 9.74 -15.38
CA THR A 86 10.19 11.05 -14.73
C THR A 86 8.78 11.56 -15.06
N VAL A 87 7.83 11.31 -14.16
CA VAL A 87 6.46 11.81 -14.35
C VAL A 87 6.47 13.33 -14.21
N ASP A 88 6.02 14.05 -15.24
CA ASP A 88 5.57 15.43 -15.07
C ASP A 88 4.31 15.37 -14.21
N ARG A 89 4.43 15.73 -12.92
CA ARG A 89 3.36 15.61 -11.93
C ARG A 89 2.28 16.69 -12.11
N ARG A 90 1.75 16.84 -13.32
CA ARG A 90 0.59 17.69 -13.57
C ARG A 90 -0.68 16.92 -13.21
N GLY A 91 -1.35 17.40 -12.17
CA GLY A 91 -2.60 16.82 -11.65
C GLY A 91 -2.41 16.05 -10.35
N ASP A 92 -3.52 15.51 -9.84
CA ASP A 92 -3.55 14.86 -8.53
C ASP A 92 -2.67 13.60 -8.52
N ALA A 93 -1.88 13.45 -7.46
CA ALA A 93 -1.06 12.27 -7.22
C ALA A 93 -1.52 11.55 -5.94
N VAL A 94 -1.47 10.22 -5.96
CA VAL A 94 -1.87 9.39 -4.82
C VAL A 94 -0.70 8.60 -4.25
N SER A 95 -0.71 8.42 -2.94
CA SER A 95 0.25 7.61 -2.17
C SER A 95 -0.49 6.80 -1.10
N ILE A 96 0.04 5.63 -0.76
CA ILE A 96 -0.38 4.81 0.38
C ILE A 96 0.78 4.68 1.37
N CYS A 97 0.50 4.96 2.65
CA CYS A 97 1.42 4.70 3.76
C CYS A 97 0.84 3.61 4.67
N ARG A 98 1.57 2.51 4.84
CA ARG A 98 1.15 1.36 5.67
C ARG A 98 1.99 1.20 6.93
N ASP A 99 2.84 2.16 7.26
CA ASP A 99 3.84 2.06 8.32
C ASP A 99 3.22 1.73 9.68
N LEU A 100 2.00 2.22 9.91
CA LEU A 100 1.21 2.00 11.13
C LEU A 100 0.36 0.72 11.12
N LEU A 101 0.17 0.08 9.96
CA LEU A 101 -0.75 -1.05 9.82
C LEU A 101 -0.26 -2.28 10.60
N VAL A 102 0.98 -2.69 10.39
CA VAL A 102 1.58 -3.85 11.07
C VAL A 102 1.59 -3.70 12.58
N PRO A 103 2.14 -2.61 13.18
CA PRO A 103 2.12 -2.48 14.62
C PRO A 103 0.69 -2.39 15.20
N ALA A 104 -0.28 -1.85 14.45
CA ALA A 104 -1.68 -1.84 14.87
C ALA A 104 -2.34 -3.24 14.81
N GLN A 105 -1.93 -4.13 13.90
CA GLN A 105 -2.44 -5.51 13.83
C GLN A 105 -1.93 -6.37 15.00
N PHE A 106 -0.69 -6.12 15.44
CA PHE A 106 -0.05 -6.86 16.53
C PHE A 106 -0.11 -6.14 17.89
N GLU A 107 -0.91 -5.07 18.00
CA GLU A 107 -1.07 -4.27 19.23
C GLU A 107 0.26 -3.77 19.83
N ALA A 108 1.26 -3.56 18.96
CA ALA A 108 2.60 -3.15 19.34
C ALA A 108 2.66 -1.62 19.54
N TRP A 109 2.01 -1.10 20.59
CA TRP A 109 1.78 0.34 20.77
C TRP A 109 3.05 1.19 20.87
N GLY A 110 4.13 0.69 21.48
CA GLY A 110 5.42 1.38 21.47
C GLY A 110 5.95 1.61 20.06
N GLN A 111 5.99 0.54 19.24
CA GLN A 111 6.40 0.64 17.84
C GLN A 111 5.44 1.49 17.01
N TRP A 112 4.15 1.46 17.35
CA TRP A 112 3.15 2.28 16.70
C TRP A 112 3.42 3.77 16.90
N LEU A 113 3.70 4.19 18.14
CA LEU A 113 4.04 5.59 18.48
C LEU A 113 5.35 6.03 17.81
N ASP A 114 6.38 5.18 17.82
CA ASP A 114 7.66 5.47 17.15
C ASP A 114 7.48 5.69 15.64
N ARG A 115 6.64 4.86 15.01
CA ARG A 115 6.34 4.99 13.58
C ARG A 115 5.42 6.18 13.29
N LEU A 116 4.52 6.53 14.20
CA LEU A 116 3.66 7.70 14.06
C LEU A 116 4.51 8.98 13.90
N ALA A 117 5.55 9.15 14.72
CA ALA A 117 6.45 10.31 14.61
C ALA A 117 7.12 10.41 13.22
N ARG A 118 7.48 9.27 12.62
CA ARG A 118 8.05 9.20 11.26
C ARG A 118 7.01 9.55 10.18
N VAL A 119 5.79 9.04 10.33
CA VAL A 119 4.67 9.38 9.45
C VAL A 119 4.39 10.88 9.52
N GLU A 120 4.33 11.47 10.70
CA GLU A 120 4.14 12.91 10.86
C GLU A 120 5.24 13.74 10.19
N ALA A 121 6.51 13.32 10.31
CA ALA A 121 7.62 13.98 9.62
C ALA A 121 7.46 13.89 8.08
N ARG A 122 7.13 12.71 7.55
CA ARG A 122 6.88 12.51 6.12
C ARG A 122 5.70 13.35 5.63
N LEU A 123 4.62 13.46 6.39
CA LEU A 123 3.47 14.29 6.03
C LEU A 123 3.82 15.78 5.94
N ARG A 124 4.66 16.28 6.85
CA ARG A 124 5.18 17.65 6.78
C ARG A 124 6.00 17.90 5.51
N ASP A 125 6.83 16.93 5.12
CA ASP A 125 7.62 17.02 3.90
C ASP A 125 6.76 16.98 2.64
N LEU A 126 5.76 16.08 2.60
CA LEU A 126 4.80 16.00 1.49
C LEU A 126 3.97 17.27 1.35
N GLN A 127 3.51 17.85 2.47
CA GLN A 127 2.80 19.12 2.44
C GLN A 127 3.65 20.23 1.83
N ARG A 128 4.90 20.37 2.28
CA ARG A 128 5.83 21.36 1.75
C ARG A 128 6.04 21.16 0.25
N GLN A 129 6.37 19.94 -0.17
CA GLN A 129 6.56 19.60 -1.58
C GLN A 129 5.33 19.88 -2.45
N CYS A 130 4.13 19.54 -1.96
CA CYS A 130 2.87 19.79 -2.66
C CYS A 130 2.67 21.28 -2.92
N PHE A 131 2.83 22.12 -1.89
CA PHE A 131 2.59 23.55 -2.00
C PHE A 131 3.71 24.30 -2.73
N ASP A 132 4.97 23.88 -2.59
CA ASP A 132 6.11 24.42 -3.35
C ASP A 132 5.97 24.11 -4.85
N ALA A 133 5.38 22.97 -5.20
CA ALA A 133 5.08 22.57 -6.58
C ALA A 133 3.81 23.22 -7.16
N GLY A 134 3.14 24.11 -6.44
CA GLY A 134 1.92 24.79 -6.92
C GLY A 134 0.60 24.08 -6.62
N GLY A 135 0.61 22.94 -5.91
CA GLY A 135 -0.62 22.28 -5.47
C GLY A 135 -1.38 23.07 -4.41
N ASP A 136 -2.70 22.96 -4.37
CA ASP A 136 -3.55 23.75 -3.47
C ASP A 136 -4.11 22.95 -2.29
N GLU A 137 -4.10 21.63 -2.37
CA GLU A 137 -4.66 20.73 -1.36
C GLU A 137 -3.83 19.45 -1.20
N LEU A 138 -3.61 19.03 0.06
CA LEU A 138 -3.15 17.70 0.44
C LEU A 138 -4.27 17.01 1.23
N ALA A 139 -4.82 15.93 0.68
CA ALA A 139 -5.84 15.12 1.35
C ALA A 139 -5.23 13.89 2.02
N LEU A 140 -5.52 13.71 3.31
CA LEU A 140 -5.16 12.55 4.11
C LEU A 140 -6.38 11.67 4.28
N VAL A 141 -6.36 10.49 3.67
CA VAL A 141 -7.40 9.46 3.84
C VAL A 141 -6.93 8.49 4.92
N LEU A 142 -7.54 8.59 6.09
CA LEU A 142 -7.26 7.78 7.27
C LEU A 142 -8.22 6.58 7.28
N CYS A 143 -7.69 5.39 7.02
CA CYS A 143 -8.47 4.15 7.03
C CYS A 143 -8.37 3.49 8.41
N GLY A 144 -9.35 3.76 9.27
CA GLY A 144 -9.50 3.12 10.58
C GLY A 144 -10.08 1.70 10.48
N ARG A 145 -10.27 1.07 11.64
CA ARG A 145 -10.97 -0.22 11.75
C ARG A 145 -12.47 -0.04 11.58
N ARG A 146 -13.03 1.09 12.02
CA ARG A 146 -14.49 1.35 12.02
C ARG A 146 -14.94 2.36 10.98
N GLU A 147 -14.08 3.31 10.64
CA GLU A 147 -14.44 4.42 9.76
C GLU A 147 -13.28 4.87 8.89
N VAL A 148 -13.62 5.52 7.78
CA VAL A 148 -12.68 6.25 6.95
C VAL A 148 -12.88 7.74 7.21
N ARG A 149 -11.81 8.45 7.56
CA ARG A 149 -11.83 9.90 7.72
C ARG A 149 -10.96 10.57 6.68
N ILE A 150 -11.39 11.73 6.21
CA ILE A 150 -10.61 12.52 5.24
C ILE A 150 -10.30 13.87 5.89
N ALA A 151 -9.03 14.11 6.16
CA ALA A 151 -8.53 15.42 6.58
C ALA A 151 -7.91 16.13 5.38
N ARG A 152 -8.31 17.36 5.11
CA ARG A 152 -7.78 18.17 4.00
C ARG A 152 -6.94 19.31 4.52
N LEU A 153 -5.84 19.57 3.83
CA LEU A 153 -4.91 20.64 4.12
C LEU A 153 -4.79 21.52 2.89
N ARG A 154 -5.21 22.77 2.99
CA ARG A 154 -5.13 23.73 1.89
C ARG A 154 -3.97 24.69 2.06
N ARG A 155 -3.50 25.27 0.95
CA ARG A 155 -2.45 26.31 0.94
C ARG A 155 -2.76 27.48 1.90
N GLY A 156 -4.04 27.85 2.03
CA GLY A 156 -4.52 28.90 2.93
C GLY A 156 -4.75 28.45 4.38
N ASP A 157 -4.77 27.14 4.65
CA ASP A 157 -4.80 26.61 6.00
C ASP A 157 -3.40 26.83 6.58
N GLY A 158 -3.23 27.93 7.32
CA GLY A 158 -1.94 28.30 7.89
C GLY A 158 -1.26 27.11 8.59
N TRP A 159 0.08 27.12 8.68
CA TRP A 159 1.07 26.13 9.14
C TRP A 159 0.81 25.38 10.48
N LYS A 160 -0.43 25.21 10.91
CA LYS A 160 -0.85 25.02 12.29
C LYS A 160 -1.53 23.69 12.54
N LEU A 161 -1.82 22.84 11.54
CA LEU A 161 -2.41 21.54 11.83
C LEU A 161 -1.49 20.75 12.77
N TRP A 162 -0.21 20.63 12.43
CA TRP A 162 0.80 19.90 13.21
C TRP A 162 1.38 20.67 14.41
N ARG A 163 1.23 22.00 14.45
CA ARG A 163 1.70 22.83 15.59
C ARG A 163 0.63 23.07 16.65
N ARG A 164 -0.65 22.80 16.37
CA ARG A 164 -1.76 23.02 17.32
C ARG A 164 -2.57 21.77 17.65
N ALA A 165 -2.49 20.70 16.87
CA ALA A 165 -3.08 19.41 17.23
C ALA A 165 -2.18 18.26 16.75
N PRO A 166 -1.74 17.34 17.62
CA PRO A 166 -1.05 16.13 17.16
C PRO A 166 -1.93 15.34 16.18
N LEU A 167 -1.35 14.48 15.34
CA LEU A 167 -2.15 13.63 14.44
C LEU A 167 -3.07 12.70 15.23
N ALA A 168 -2.70 12.38 16.47
CA ALA A 168 -3.42 11.47 17.37
C ALA A 168 -4.93 11.77 17.51
N PRO A 169 -5.41 13.01 17.78
CA PRO A 169 -6.82 13.34 17.78
C PRO A 169 -7.57 13.00 16.48
N LEU A 170 -6.93 13.14 15.31
CA LEU A 170 -7.55 12.77 14.03
C LEU A 170 -7.69 11.25 13.86
N LEU A 171 -6.79 10.50 14.49
CA LEU A 171 -6.77 9.03 14.50
C LEU A 171 -7.71 8.41 15.55
N ALA A 172 -8.19 9.19 16.52
CA ALA A 172 -9.10 8.69 17.55
C ALA A 172 -10.48 8.38 16.97
N GLU A 173 -10.83 7.10 16.85
CA GLU A 173 -12.18 6.66 16.50
C GLU A 173 -13.17 7.05 17.62
N ALA A 174 -14.41 7.41 17.25
CA ALA A 174 -15.42 7.71 18.25
C ALA A 174 -15.68 6.49 19.16
N ALA A 175 -15.73 6.71 20.47
CA ALA A 175 -16.20 5.69 21.40
C ALA A 175 -17.72 5.54 21.23
N THR A 176 -18.17 4.36 20.82
CA THR A 176 -19.56 3.90 20.94
C THR A 176 -19.92 3.65 22.39
#